data_AF-A0AAU6VIZ2-F1
#
_entry.id   AF-A0AAU6VIZ2-F1
#
_cell.length_a   1.000
_cell.length_b   1.000
_cell.length_c   1.000
_cell.angle_alpha   90.00
_cell.angle_beta   90.00
_cell.angle_gamma   90.00
#
_symmetry.space_group_name_H-M   'P 1'
#
loop_
_entity.id
_entity.type
_entity.pdbx_description
1 polymer ?
#
loop_
_entity_poly.entity_id
_entity_poly.type
_entity_poly.pdbx_seq_one_letter_code
_entity_poly.pdbx_strand_id
1 'polypeptide(L)'
;MKLSHSPITQHRFQGVDFYLKRDDKLHPQFCGNKARKFLGLLELEAPAITTLISYGSVQANSLYSLAGLAAIRGWKLEYYVHRIPKWLQQRPIGNYRAALELGAQVMTTENEAINHPHDHIVQVRQPDEHCLFIEEGGRSPLAEYGVKQLALELLEWIQQQPKQHWIIALPSGTGATSLYLQKALQPHDIQVITCPCVGGADYLRQQWQQLADTLYPTIIEPSRKHHFGHLYREDYQIWQQLYEQTHVEFDLLYDPLMWRCLLDWLPNNQQYSLIYIHQGGLLGNESMLPRYQRLCGE
;
A
#
# COMPACT_ATOMS: atom_id res chain seq x y z
N MET A 1 -20.56 -7.36 -2.03
CA MET A 1 -19.36 -8.05 -1.51
C MET A 1 -19.01 -7.40 -0.19
N LYS A 2 -18.89 -8.15 0.92
CA LYS A 2 -18.39 -7.59 2.18
C LYS A 2 -16.91 -7.92 2.29
N LEU A 3 -16.05 -6.92 2.45
CA LEU A 3 -14.67 -7.18 2.87
C LEU A 3 -14.73 -7.87 4.24
N SER A 4 -14.20 -9.08 4.34
CA SER A 4 -14.15 -9.82 5.61
C SER A 4 -13.16 -9.18 6.57
N HIS A 5 -13.37 -9.32 7.87
CA HIS A 5 -12.33 -8.98 8.86
C HIS A 5 -11.11 -9.88 8.64
N SER A 6 -9.95 -9.27 8.41
CA SER A 6 -8.69 -10.03 8.32
C SER A 6 -8.22 -10.46 9.72
N PRO A 7 -7.56 -11.62 9.87
CA PRO A 7 -7.11 -12.07 11.18
C PRO A 7 -5.93 -11.24 11.70
N ILE A 8 -5.75 -11.25 13.02
CA ILE A 8 -4.50 -10.83 13.68
C ILE A 8 -3.81 -12.10 14.17
N THR A 9 -2.54 -12.27 13.79
CA THR A 9 -1.72 -13.45 14.13
C THR A 9 -0.48 -13.02 14.89
N GLN A 10 -0.01 -13.81 15.85
CA GLN A 10 1.20 -13.49 16.63
C GLN A 10 2.44 -14.13 16.00
N HIS A 11 3.54 -13.39 15.97
CA HIS A 11 4.80 -13.78 15.35
C HIS A 11 5.99 -13.27 16.15
N ARG A 12 7.17 -13.79 15.84
CA ARG A 12 8.45 -13.34 16.39
C ARG A 12 9.45 -13.14 15.25
N PHE A 13 10.18 -12.04 15.27
CA PHE A 13 11.23 -11.74 14.29
C PHE A 13 12.43 -11.10 15.00
N GLN A 14 13.62 -11.71 14.87
CA GLN A 14 14.85 -11.25 15.51
C GLN A 14 14.71 -10.92 17.02
N GLY A 15 13.92 -11.72 17.74
CA GLY A 15 13.68 -11.54 19.17
C GLY A 15 12.59 -10.52 19.53
N VAL A 16 11.98 -9.85 18.55
CA VAL A 16 10.81 -8.99 18.72
C VAL A 16 9.55 -9.82 18.56
N ASP A 17 8.72 -9.88 19.60
CA ASP A 17 7.36 -10.41 19.49
C ASP A 17 6.42 -9.32 18.97
N PHE A 18 5.53 -9.68 18.03
CA PHE A 18 4.59 -8.74 17.43
C PHE A 18 3.30 -9.43 16.98
N TYR A 19 2.25 -8.62 16.85
CA TYR A 19 0.99 -9.02 16.25
C TYR A 19 0.93 -8.50 14.80
N LEU A 20 0.43 -9.33 13.90
CA LEU A 20 0.39 -9.07 12.48
C LEU A 20 -1.06 -9.04 12.02
N LYS A 21 -1.55 -7.85 11.64
CA LYS A 21 -2.86 -7.68 11.01
C LYS A 21 -2.77 -8.07 9.54
N ARG A 22 -3.42 -9.18 9.17
CA ARG A 22 -3.29 -9.87 7.88
C ARG A 22 -4.17 -9.29 6.78
N ASP A 23 -4.07 -7.99 6.53
CA ASP A 23 -4.84 -7.35 5.44
C ASP A 23 -4.47 -7.88 4.05
N ASP A 24 -3.32 -8.55 3.90
CA ASP A 24 -2.98 -9.39 2.73
C ASP A 24 -4.03 -10.49 2.45
N LYS A 25 -4.75 -10.96 3.49
CA LYS A 25 -5.81 -11.97 3.41
C LYS A 25 -7.23 -11.39 3.39
N LEU A 26 -7.40 -10.09 3.19
CA LEU A 26 -8.71 -9.43 3.27
C LEU A 26 -9.73 -9.95 2.24
N HIS A 27 -9.27 -10.26 1.02
CA HIS A 27 -10.08 -10.87 -0.04
C HIS A 27 -9.15 -11.46 -1.14
N PRO A 28 -9.52 -12.54 -1.85
CA PRO A 28 -8.63 -13.18 -2.83
C PRO A 28 -8.12 -12.28 -3.97
N GLN A 29 -8.94 -11.36 -4.46
CA GLN A 29 -8.64 -10.50 -5.62
C GLN A 29 -8.48 -9.01 -5.27
N PHE A 30 -8.80 -8.62 -4.03
CA PHE A 30 -8.87 -7.21 -3.63
C PHE A 30 -8.47 -7.10 -2.16
N CYS A 31 -7.18 -7.25 -1.89
CA CYS A 31 -6.62 -7.28 -0.55
C CYS A 31 -5.69 -6.09 -0.25
N GLY A 32 -5.14 -6.12 0.97
CA GLY A 32 -4.14 -5.18 1.43
C GLY A 32 -4.70 -3.79 1.71
N ASN A 33 -3.79 -2.83 1.84
CA ASN A 33 -4.16 -1.46 2.12
C ASN A 33 -5.00 -0.83 0.99
N LYS A 34 -4.81 -1.23 -0.26
CA LYS A 34 -5.58 -0.70 -1.39
C LYS A 34 -7.04 -1.09 -1.30
N ALA A 35 -7.34 -2.31 -0.86
CA ALA A 35 -8.71 -2.74 -0.63
C ALA A 35 -9.41 -1.88 0.42
N ARG A 36 -8.72 -1.56 1.53
CA ARG A 36 -9.25 -0.62 2.54
C ARG A 36 -9.51 0.75 1.93
N LYS A 37 -8.56 1.31 1.19
CA LYS A 37 -8.71 2.66 0.62
C LYS A 37 -9.78 2.76 -0.45
N PHE A 38 -10.02 1.69 -1.18
CA PHE A 38 -10.99 1.63 -2.26
C PHE A 38 -12.32 1.02 -1.82
N LEU A 39 -12.51 0.72 -0.52
CA LEU A 39 -13.78 0.21 -0.01
C LEU A 39 -14.93 1.17 -0.29
N GLY A 40 -14.73 2.48 -0.08
CA GLY A 40 -15.75 3.48 -0.40
C GLY A 40 -16.10 3.55 -1.89
N LEU A 41 -15.15 3.20 -2.78
CA LEU A 41 -15.40 3.09 -4.22
C LEU A 41 -16.16 1.83 -4.58
N LEU A 42 -15.84 0.71 -3.92
CA LEU A 42 -16.52 -0.56 -4.12
C LEU A 42 -18.01 -0.46 -3.75
N GLU A 43 -18.31 0.28 -2.67
CA GLU A 43 -19.65 0.50 -2.14
C GLU A 43 -20.34 1.74 -2.72
N LEU A 44 -19.69 2.47 -3.62
CA LEU A 44 -20.24 3.69 -4.22
C LEU A 44 -21.49 3.37 -5.07
N GLU A 45 -22.60 4.01 -4.73
CA GLU A 45 -23.82 4.02 -5.55
C GLU A 45 -23.76 5.16 -6.57
N ALA A 46 -23.16 4.88 -7.73
CA ALA A 46 -23.05 5.84 -8.82
C ALA A 46 -23.39 5.14 -10.16
N PRO A 47 -24.68 5.01 -10.52
CA PRO A 47 -25.10 4.25 -11.70
C PRO A 47 -24.64 4.85 -13.03
N ALA A 48 -24.32 6.15 -13.05
CA ALA A 48 -23.77 6.81 -14.23
C ALA A 48 -22.30 6.45 -14.49
N ILE A 49 -21.55 6.00 -13.49
CA ILE A 49 -20.12 5.70 -13.62
C ILE A 49 -19.95 4.34 -14.26
N THR A 50 -19.20 4.32 -15.36
CA THR A 50 -18.84 3.09 -16.10
C THR A 50 -17.33 2.92 -16.27
N THR A 51 -16.55 3.98 -16.05
CA THR A 51 -15.10 3.99 -16.28
C THR A 51 -14.37 4.54 -15.06
N LEU A 52 -13.39 3.78 -14.60
CA LEU A 52 -12.43 4.18 -13.57
C LEU A 52 -11.14 4.63 -14.27
N ILE A 53 -10.64 5.80 -13.93
CA ILE A 53 -9.42 6.36 -14.49
C ILE A 53 -8.42 6.59 -13.36
N SER A 54 -7.18 6.15 -13.54
CA SER A 54 -6.09 6.42 -12.58
C SER A 54 -4.74 6.36 -13.27
N TYR A 55 -3.68 6.60 -12.50
CA TYR A 55 -2.31 6.57 -13.01
C TYR A 55 -1.29 6.12 -11.95
N GLY A 56 -0.07 5.85 -12.40
CA GLY A 56 1.08 5.54 -11.54
C GLY A 56 2.11 4.67 -12.24
N SER A 57 2.86 3.90 -11.45
CA SER A 57 3.80 2.90 -11.99
C SER A 57 3.09 1.70 -12.61
N VAL A 58 3.66 1.15 -13.67
CA VAL A 58 3.16 -0.08 -14.33
C VAL A 58 3.18 -1.31 -13.42
N GLN A 59 4.00 -1.32 -12.37
CA GLN A 59 4.01 -2.39 -11.36
C GLN A 59 3.37 -1.97 -10.03
N ALA A 60 2.58 -0.89 -10.01
CA ALA A 60 1.96 -0.42 -8.77
C ALA A 60 0.91 -1.40 -8.24
N ASN A 61 0.90 -1.63 -6.92
CA ASN A 61 -0.16 -2.39 -6.25
C ASN A 61 -1.56 -1.75 -6.47
N SER A 62 -1.61 -0.42 -6.70
CA SER A 62 -2.86 0.28 -7.06
C SER A 62 -3.41 -0.12 -8.42
N LEU A 63 -2.57 -0.37 -9.43
CA LEU A 63 -3.03 -0.82 -10.75
C LEU A 63 -3.81 -2.13 -10.63
N TYR A 64 -3.21 -3.15 -10.00
CA TYR A 64 -3.86 -4.44 -9.81
C TYR A 64 -5.13 -4.33 -8.96
N SER A 65 -5.10 -3.55 -7.88
CA SER A 65 -6.26 -3.38 -7.00
C SER A 65 -7.43 -2.65 -7.68
N LEU A 66 -7.14 -1.61 -8.47
CA LEU A 66 -8.15 -0.91 -9.25
C LEU A 66 -8.71 -1.79 -10.37
N ALA A 67 -7.89 -2.65 -10.98
CA ALA A 67 -8.34 -3.60 -11.98
C ALA A 67 -9.32 -4.62 -11.37
N GLY A 68 -9.00 -5.13 -10.18
CA GLY A 68 -9.89 -6.01 -9.43
C GLY A 68 -11.20 -5.32 -9.05
N LEU A 69 -11.14 -4.07 -8.57
CA LEU A 69 -12.35 -3.28 -8.26
C LEU A 69 -13.21 -3.08 -9.51
N ALA A 70 -12.60 -2.65 -10.62
CA ALA A 70 -13.31 -2.40 -11.87
C ALA A 70 -13.99 -3.68 -12.38
N ALA A 71 -13.29 -4.82 -12.34
CA ALA A 71 -13.86 -6.11 -12.71
C ALA A 71 -15.07 -6.50 -11.84
N ILE A 72 -14.99 -6.32 -10.51
CA ILE A 72 -16.09 -6.59 -9.58
C ILE A 72 -17.31 -5.68 -9.87
N ARG A 73 -17.05 -4.42 -10.22
CA ARG A 73 -18.09 -3.41 -10.51
C ARG A 73 -18.66 -3.49 -11.92
N GLY A 74 -18.03 -4.26 -12.83
CA GLY A 74 -18.33 -4.21 -14.25
C GLY A 74 -17.93 -2.88 -14.91
N TRP A 75 -16.97 -2.17 -14.33
CA TRP A 75 -16.41 -0.93 -14.88
C TRP A 75 -15.22 -1.22 -15.80
N LYS A 76 -14.95 -0.30 -16.72
CA LYS A 76 -13.67 -0.24 -17.44
C LYS A 76 -12.62 0.39 -16.54
N LEU A 77 -11.38 -0.08 -16.62
CA LEU A 77 -10.23 0.62 -16.02
C LEU A 77 -9.35 1.18 -17.13
N GLU A 78 -9.18 2.49 -17.16
CA GLU A 78 -8.14 3.19 -17.91
C GLU A 78 -7.01 3.57 -16.93
N TYR A 79 -5.81 3.02 -17.13
CA TYR A 79 -4.67 3.29 -16.25
C TYR A 79 -3.50 3.85 -17.03
N TYR A 80 -3.13 5.10 -16.72
CA TYR A 80 -2.06 5.79 -17.40
C TYR A 80 -0.73 5.61 -16.68
N VAL A 81 0.31 5.28 -17.45
CA VAL A 81 1.67 5.16 -16.94
C VAL A 81 2.60 5.99 -17.81
N HIS A 82 3.67 6.55 -17.22
CA HIS A 82 4.61 7.31 -18.03
C HIS A 82 5.23 6.42 -19.12
N ARG A 83 5.71 5.23 -18.75
CA ARG A 83 6.41 4.32 -19.65
C ARG A 83 6.13 2.86 -19.30
N ILE A 84 6.02 2.01 -20.33
CA ILE A 84 6.03 0.55 -20.19
C ILE A 84 7.29 0.01 -20.89
N PRO A 85 8.26 -0.56 -20.16
CA PRO A 85 9.44 -1.15 -20.79
C PRO A 85 9.08 -2.21 -21.83
N LYS A 86 9.74 -2.22 -22.99
CA LYS A 86 9.45 -3.17 -24.09
C LYS A 86 9.48 -4.63 -23.65
N TRP A 87 10.43 -5.01 -22.79
CA TRP A 87 10.53 -6.37 -22.27
C TRP A 87 9.29 -6.77 -21.44
N LEU A 88 8.69 -5.81 -20.72
CA LEU A 88 7.51 -6.04 -19.90
C LEU A 88 6.24 -6.10 -20.75
N GLN A 89 6.19 -5.36 -21.87
CA GLN A 89 5.12 -5.50 -22.86
C GLN A 89 5.14 -6.89 -23.52
N GLN A 90 6.34 -7.37 -23.87
CA GLN A 90 6.52 -8.69 -24.51
C GLN A 90 6.28 -9.85 -23.55
N ARG A 91 6.64 -9.68 -22.28
CA ARG A 91 6.45 -10.68 -21.24
C ARG A 91 5.87 -10.01 -19.99
N PRO A 92 4.54 -9.78 -19.95
CA PRO A 92 3.88 -9.23 -18.77
C PRO A 92 4.13 -10.13 -17.56
N ILE A 93 4.46 -9.53 -16.43
CA ILE A 93 4.62 -10.20 -15.13
C ILE A 93 4.05 -9.33 -13.99
N GLY A 94 3.78 -9.94 -12.84
CA GLY A 94 3.38 -9.27 -11.60
C GLY A 94 2.07 -8.48 -11.74
N ASN A 95 2.02 -7.31 -11.08
CA ASN A 95 0.83 -6.46 -11.04
C ASN A 95 0.35 -6.05 -12.43
N TYR A 96 1.29 -5.77 -13.35
CA TYR A 96 0.95 -5.43 -14.74
C TYR A 96 0.19 -6.55 -15.45
N ARG A 97 0.74 -7.77 -15.41
CA ARG A 97 0.13 -8.96 -16.02
C ARG A 97 -1.28 -9.19 -15.48
N ALA A 98 -1.42 -9.25 -14.16
CA ALA A 98 -2.70 -9.56 -13.54
C ALA A 98 -3.75 -8.47 -13.80
N ALA A 99 -3.35 -7.20 -13.90
CA ALA A 99 -4.26 -6.14 -14.29
C ALA A 99 -4.77 -6.29 -15.73
N LEU A 100 -3.91 -6.68 -16.67
CA LEU A 100 -4.32 -6.99 -18.05
C LEU A 100 -5.28 -8.19 -18.10
N GLU A 101 -5.01 -9.24 -17.32
CA GLU A 101 -5.89 -10.42 -17.21
C GLU A 101 -7.28 -10.06 -16.66
N LEU A 102 -7.37 -9.02 -15.83
CA LEU A 102 -8.63 -8.46 -15.33
C LEU A 102 -9.29 -7.44 -16.28
N GLY A 103 -8.72 -7.22 -17.47
CA GLY A 103 -9.27 -6.35 -18.51
C GLY A 103 -8.91 -4.87 -18.37
N ALA A 104 -7.89 -4.52 -17.56
CA ALA A 104 -7.41 -3.15 -17.46
C ALA A 104 -6.80 -2.67 -18.79
N GLN A 105 -7.11 -1.45 -19.18
CA GLN A 105 -6.50 -0.74 -20.32
C GLN A 105 -5.34 0.10 -19.80
N VAL A 106 -4.11 -0.42 -19.93
CA VAL A 106 -2.90 0.28 -19.47
C VAL A 106 -2.28 1.03 -20.65
N MET A 107 -2.23 2.36 -20.55
CA MET A 107 -1.80 3.27 -21.63
C MET A 107 -0.56 4.05 -21.24
N THR A 108 0.35 4.26 -22.18
CA THR A 108 1.59 5.01 -21.96
C THR A 108 1.46 6.45 -22.42
N THR A 109 2.05 7.38 -21.67
CA THR A 109 2.14 8.79 -22.04
C THR A 109 3.54 9.20 -22.51
N GLU A 110 4.47 8.24 -22.73
CA GLU A 110 5.89 8.51 -23.05
C GLU A 110 6.06 9.36 -24.33
N ASN A 111 5.19 9.13 -25.33
CA ASN A 111 5.26 9.79 -26.63
C ASN A 111 4.22 10.91 -26.81
N GLU A 112 3.56 11.29 -25.73
CA GLU A 112 2.54 12.34 -25.72
C GLU A 112 3.18 13.72 -25.51
N ALA A 113 2.57 14.76 -26.08
CA ALA A 113 3.01 16.15 -25.85
C ALA A 113 2.95 16.52 -24.35
N ILE A 114 1.94 15.99 -23.65
CA ILE A 114 1.82 16.04 -22.19
C ILE A 114 2.11 14.63 -21.68
N ASN A 115 3.34 14.43 -21.20
CA ASN A 115 3.87 13.10 -20.91
C ASN A 115 3.74 12.68 -19.43
N HIS A 116 3.38 13.59 -18.54
CA HIS A 116 3.09 13.27 -17.15
C HIS A 116 1.66 12.72 -17.05
N PRO A 117 1.43 11.49 -16.54
CA PRO A 117 0.13 10.84 -16.61
C PRO A 117 -1.03 11.63 -16.00
N HIS A 118 -0.82 12.29 -14.86
CA HIS A 118 -1.85 13.16 -14.24
C HIS A 118 -2.28 14.27 -15.21
N ASP A 119 -1.31 14.98 -15.77
CA ASP A 119 -1.57 16.14 -16.61
C ASP A 119 -2.19 15.71 -17.94
N HIS A 120 -1.79 14.54 -18.45
CA HIS A 120 -2.43 13.93 -19.61
C HIS A 120 -3.90 13.61 -19.34
N ILE A 121 -4.23 13.03 -18.18
CA ILE A 121 -5.62 12.74 -17.81
C ILE A 121 -6.43 14.03 -17.76
N VAL A 122 -5.94 15.05 -17.07
CA VAL A 122 -6.67 16.31 -16.85
C VAL A 122 -6.82 17.12 -18.14
N GLN A 123 -5.77 17.18 -18.97
CA GLN A 123 -5.73 18.11 -20.11
C GLN A 123 -6.12 17.45 -21.44
N VAL A 124 -5.84 16.15 -21.62
CA VAL A 124 -6.06 15.42 -22.88
C VAL A 124 -7.25 14.47 -22.76
N ARG A 125 -7.23 13.55 -21.79
CA ARG A 125 -8.30 12.55 -21.65
C ARG A 125 -9.64 13.16 -21.22
N GLN A 126 -9.59 14.21 -20.39
CA GLN A 126 -10.74 14.99 -19.90
C GLN A 126 -11.94 14.10 -19.50
N PRO A 127 -11.87 13.46 -18.31
CA PRO A 127 -12.93 12.57 -17.82
C PRO A 127 -14.32 13.26 -17.86
N ASP A 128 -15.31 12.56 -18.40
CA ASP A 128 -16.71 13.01 -18.45
C ASP A 128 -17.50 12.54 -17.21
N GLU A 129 -18.82 12.79 -17.21
CA GLU A 129 -19.74 12.38 -16.13
C GLU A 129 -19.86 10.86 -15.92
N HIS A 130 -19.38 10.04 -16.85
CA HIS A 130 -19.34 8.59 -16.74
C HIS A 130 -18.01 8.06 -16.19
N CYS A 131 -17.05 8.95 -15.95
CA CYS A 131 -15.72 8.63 -15.49
C CYS A 131 -15.51 9.00 -14.03
N LEU A 132 -14.82 8.14 -13.29
CA LEU A 132 -14.33 8.43 -11.94
C LEU A 132 -12.81 8.46 -11.94
N PHE A 133 -12.24 9.64 -11.69
CA PHE A 133 -10.78 9.82 -11.63
C PHE A 133 -10.25 9.65 -10.20
N ILE A 134 -9.25 8.79 -10.02
CA ILE A 134 -8.57 8.54 -8.75
C ILE A 134 -7.07 8.83 -8.86
N GLU A 135 -6.59 9.68 -7.96
CA GLU A 135 -5.19 10.07 -7.79
C GLU A 135 -4.24 8.88 -7.57
N GLU A 136 -2.95 9.11 -7.85
CA GLU A 136 -1.92 8.08 -7.73
C GLU A 136 -1.94 7.35 -6.39
N GLY A 137 -1.85 6.02 -6.48
CA GLY A 137 -1.77 5.15 -5.32
C GLY A 137 -3.03 5.13 -4.47
N GLY A 138 -4.12 5.80 -4.87
CA GLY A 138 -5.35 5.95 -4.07
C GLY A 138 -5.19 6.92 -2.90
N ARG A 139 -4.50 8.04 -3.11
CA ARG A 139 -4.39 9.15 -2.14
C ARG A 139 -5.63 10.04 -2.30
N SER A 140 -6.67 9.79 -1.51
CA SER A 140 -7.96 10.47 -1.63
C SER A 140 -8.68 10.53 -0.27
N PRO A 141 -9.51 11.56 -0.01
CA PRO A 141 -10.44 11.58 1.13
C PRO A 141 -11.32 10.33 1.23
N LEU A 142 -11.63 9.68 0.10
CA LEU A 142 -12.41 8.44 0.06
C LEU A 142 -11.74 7.28 0.80
N ALA A 143 -10.41 7.33 0.96
CA ALA A 143 -9.66 6.31 1.68
C ALA A 143 -9.98 6.29 3.17
N GLU A 144 -10.43 7.41 3.75
CA GLU A 144 -10.73 7.50 5.18
C GLU A 144 -11.78 6.49 5.61
N TYR A 145 -12.82 6.30 4.79
CA TYR A 145 -13.94 5.41 5.11
C TYR A 145 -13.47 3.99 5.43
N GLY A 146 -12.71 3.35 4.54
CA GLY A 146 -12.29 1.98 4.75
C GLY A 146 -11.08 1.83 5.67
N VAL A 147 -10.24 2.85 5.82
CA VAL A 147 -9.20 2.86 6.86
C VAL A 147 -9.81 2.99 8.26
N LYS A 148 -10.92 3.72 8.40
CA LYS A 148 -11.69 3.74 9.66
C LYS A 148 -12.23 2.35 10.01
N GLN A 149 -12.65 1.54 9.04
CA GLN A 149 -13.04 0.15 9.30
C GLN A 149 -11.87 -0.68 9.85
N LEU A 150 -10.66 -0.53 9.27
CA LEU A 150 -9.45 -1.15 9.81
C LEU A 150 -9.20 -0.71 11.27
N ALA A 151 -9.36 0.57 11.59
CA ALA A 151 -9.20 1.07 12.95
C ALA A 151 -10.21 0.44 13.92
N LEU A 152 -11.48 0.34 13.53
CA LEU A 152 -12.52 -0.31 14.34
C LEU A 152 -12.20 -1.79 14.60
N GLU A 153 -11.74 -2.52 13.59
CA GLU A 153 -11.31 -3.92 13.74
C GLU A 153 -10.13 -4.07 14.71
N LEU A 154 -9.17 -3.14 14.66
CA LEU A 154 -8.04 -3.13 15.59
C LEU A 154 -8.50 -2.84 17.01
N LEU A 155 -9.38 -1.86 17.20
CA LEU A 155 -9.92 -1.50 18.51
C LEU A 155 -10.72 -2.64 19.13
N GLU A 156 -11.57 -3.31 18.35
CA GLU A 156 -12.34 -4.47 18.81
C GLU A 156 -11.41 -5.59 19.29
N TRP A 157 -10.36 -5.89 18.51
CA TRP A 157 -9.39 -6.91 18.91
C TRP A 157 -8.57 -6.50 20.13
N ILE A 158 -8.10 -5.24 20.20
CA ILE A 158 -7.34 -4.68 21.32
C ILE A 158 -8.14 -4.75 22.63
N GLN A 159 -9.44 -4.47 22.58
CA GLN A 159 -10.33 -4.54 23.75
C GLN A 159 -10.42 -5.95 24.36
N GLN A 160 -10.14 -6.99 23.58
CA GLN A 160 -10.13 -8.38 24.03
C GLN A 160 -8.76 -8.81 24.59
N GLN A 161 -7.74 -7.95 24.52
CA GLN A 161 -6.39 -8.24 25.02
C GLN A 161 -6.16 -7.69 26.43
N PRO A 162 -5.15 -8.18 27.17
CA PRO A 162 -4.68 -7.54 28.39
C PRO A 162 -4.31 -6.07 28.14
N LYS A 163 -4.45 -5.23 29.16
CA LYS A 163 -4.04 -3.83 29.09
C LYS A 163 -2.53 -3.72 28.82
N GLN A 164 -2.19 -3.08 27.71
CA GLN A 164 -0.84 -2.89 27.20
C GLN A 164 -0.77 -1.55 26.48
N HIS A 165 0.43 -0.99 26.29
CA HIS A 165 0.61 0.17 25.44
C HIS A 165 0.78 -0.29 24.00
N TRP A 166 -0.26 -0.13 23.20
CA TRP A 166 -0.24 -0.58 21.81
C TRP A 166 0.40 0.46 20.90
N ILE A 167 1.18 -0.01 19.93
CA ILE A 167 1.65 0.82 18.81
C ILE A 167 1.42 0.11 17.49
N ILE A 168 1.02 0.87 16.48
CA ILE A 168 0.74 0.33 15.14
C ILE A 168 1.79 0.79 14.15
N ALA A 169 2.33 -0.15 13.39
CA ALA A 169 3.38 0.09 12.40
C ALA A 169 2.94 -0.31 10.99
N LEU A 170 3.30 0.53 10.01
CA LEU A 170 3.15 0.24 8.58
C LEU A 170 4.13 1.07 7.74
N PRO A 171 4.63 0.56 6.60
CA PRO A 171 5.35 1.38 5.62
C PRO A 171 4.42 2.38 4.92
N SER A 172 4.96 3.50 4.43
CA SER A 172 4.20 4.49 3.66
C SER A 172 4.87 4.86 2.33
N GLY A 173 4.14 4.64 1.24
CA GLY A 173 4.39 5.30 -0.05
C GLY A 173 3.78 6.71 -0.06
N THR A 174 2.46 6.82 -0.27
CA THR A 174 1.72 8.10 -0.27
C THR A 174 1.16 8.51 1.10
N GLY A 175 1.29 7.68 2.13
CA GLY A 175 0.94 8.03 3.51
C GLY A 175 -0.57 8.08 3.86
N ALA A 176 -1.49 7.94 2.90
CA ALA A 176 -2.93 8.04 3.19
C ALA A 176 -3.43 7.02 4.24
N THR A 177 -2.94 5.78 4.20
CA THR A 177 -3.34 4.74 5.16
C THR A 177 -2.86 5.06 6.57
N SER A 178 -1.59 5.43 6.74
CA SER A 178 -1.04 5.77 8.07
C SER A 178 -1.73 7.00 8.65
N LEU A 179 -1.99 8.03 7.84
CA LEU A 179 -2.69 9.23 8.26
C LEU A 179 -4.10 8.95 8.80
N TYR A 180 -4.95 8.31 7.99
CA TYR A 180 -6.33 8.08 8.42
C TYR A 180 -6.42 7.07 9.55
N LEU A 181 -5.45 6.14 9.64
CA LEU A 181 -5.36 5.23 10.78
C LEU A 181 -4.97 5.98 12.06
N GLN A 182 -4.00 6.91 11.99
CA GLN A 182 -3.65 7.78 13.10
C GLN A 182 -4.84 8.64 13.55
N LYS A 183 -5.56 9.25 12.60
CA LYS A 183 -6.75 10.06 12.88
C LYS A 183 -7.83 9.25 13.61
N ALA A 184 -8.08 8.01 13.18
CA ALA A 184 -9.11 7.16 13.77
C ALA A 184 -8.73 6.61 15.15
N LEU A 185 -7.43 6.40 15.41
CA LEU A 185 -6.94 5.79 16.64
C LEU A 185 -6.49 6.78 17.70
N GLN A 186 -6.29 8.05 17.33
CA GLN A 186 -5.87 9.11 18.25
C GLN A 186 -6.81 9.26 19.46
N PRO A 187 -8.16 9.21 19.33
CA PRO A 187 -9.06 9.29 20.47
C PRO A 187 -8.91 8.13 21.48
N HIS A 188 -8.19 7.08 21.10
CA HIS A 188 -7.94 5.88 21.90
C HIS A 188 -6.50 5.82 22.44
N ASP A 189 -5.72 6.89 22.27
CA ASP A 189 -4.31 6.98 22.70
C ASP A 189 -3.41 5.89 22.10
N ILE A 190 -3.71 5.47 20.87
CA ILE A 190 -2.90 4.50 20.11
C ILE A 190 -2.14 5.24 19.01
N GLN A 191 -0.81 5.17 19.08
CA GLN A 191 0.08 5.82 18.14
C GLN A 191 0.29 4.97 16.89
N VAL A 192 0.40 5.64 15.74
CA VAL A 192 0.81 5.03 14.46
C VAL A 192 2.21 5.52 14.10
N ILE A 193 3.11 4.56 13.84
CA ILE A 193 4.45 4.80 13.29
C ILE A 193 4.56 4.32 11.84
N THR A 194 5.37 5.03 11.06
CA THR A 194 5.59 4.70 9.65
C THR A 194 7.01 5.04 9.20
N CYS A 195 7.51 4.35 8.18
CA CYS A 195 8.71 4.77 7.46
C CYS A 195 8.33 5.37 6.09
N PRO A 196 9.10 6.36 5.57
CA PRO A 196 8.90 6.90 4.25
C PRO A 196 9.59 6.04 3.20
N CYS A 197 8.81 5.25 2.45
CA CYS A 197 9.34 4.45 1.35
C CYS A 197 9.54 5.27 0.07
N VAL A 198 8.80 6.37 -0.09
CA VAL A 198 8.84 7.25 -1.28
C VAL A 198 9.14 8.68 -0.83
N GLY A 199 10.06 9.37 -1.52
CA GLY A 199 10.37 10.79 -1.34
C GLY A 199 11.13 11.16 -0.05
N GLY A 200 10.71 10.65 1.10
CA GLY A 200 11.25 10.95 2.43
C GLY A 200 10.19 11.51 3.39
N ALA A 201 10.62 11.94 4.58
CA ALA A 201 9.72 12.45 5.61
C ALA A 201 8.94 13.70 5.17
N ASP A 202 9.61 14.65 4.52
CA ASP A 202 8.97 15.90 4.07
C ASP A 202 7.94 15.66 2.97
N TYR A 203 8.22 14.71 2.07
CA TYR A 203 7.25 14.28 1.07
C TYR A 203 5.98 13.75 1.74
N LEU A 204 6.10 12.85 2.74
CA LEU A 204 4.94 12.34 3.48
C LEU A 204 4.16 13.45 4.19
N ARG A 205 4.83 14.40 4.83
CA ARG A 205 4.16 15.53 5.50
C ARG A 205 3.37 16.38 4.51
N GLN A 206 3.93 16.65 3.33
CA GLN A 206 3.22 17.34 2.25
C GLN A 206 2.02 16.53 1.76
N GLN A 207 2.14 15.20 1.64
CA GLN A 207 1.01 14.33 1.27
C GLN A 207 -0.12 14.42 2.29
N TRP A 208 0.23 14.42 3.58
CA TRP A 208 -0.76 14.48 4.66
C TRP A 208 -1.47 15.82 4.73
N GLN A 209 -0.73 16.91 4.53
CA GLN A 209 -1.30 18.27 4.52
C GLN A 209 -2.36 18.46 3.43
N GLN A 210 -2.28 17.72 2.33
CA GLN A 210 -3.29 17.74 1.28
C GLN A 210 -4.58 16.96 1.63
N LEU A 211 -4.56 16.15 2.69
CA LEU A 211 -5.63 15.21 3.05
C LEU A 211 -6.32 15.53 4.38
N ALA A 212 -5.58 16.05 5.36
CA ALA A 212 -6.11 16.38 6.68
C ALA A 212 -5.26 17.44 7.38
N ASP A 213 -5.91 18.31 8.17
CA ASP A 213 -5.27 19.43 8.86
C ASP A 213 -4.70 19.09 10.24
N THR A 214 -4.82 17.85 10.73
CA THR A 214 -4.51 17.52 12.13
C THR A 214 -3.82 16.18 12.33
N LEU A 215 -2.87 16.17 13.28
CA LEU A 215 -2.19 15.03 13.93
C LEU A 215 -1.71 13.91 12.99
N TYR A 216 -0.43 13.99 12.67
CA TYR A 216 0.24 13.05 11.77
C TYR A 216 0.82 11.83 12.49
N PRO A 217 0.96 10.69 11.77
CA PRO A 217 1.73 9.56 12.23
C PRO A 217 3.17 9.96 12.57
N THR A 218 3.79 9.24 13.50
CA THR A 218 5.21 9.42 13.78
C THR A 218 6.06 8.75 12.71
N ILE A 219 6.96 9.51 12.11
CA ILE A 219 7.87 8.99 11.09
C ILE A 219 9.11 8.42 11.78
N ILE A 220 9.38 7.13 11.57
CA ILE A 220 10.66 6.51 11.88
C ILE A 220 11.49 6.40 10.60
N GLU A 221 12.61 7.11 10.57
CA GLU A 221 13.45 7.20 9.40
C GLU A 221 14.51 6.09 9.38
N PRO A 222 14.89 5.59 8.20
CA PRO A 222 15.99 4.65 8.10
C PRO A 222 17.29 5.33 8.53
N SER A 223 18.17 4.58 9.20
CA SER A 223 19.48 5.06 9.64
C SER A 223 20.40 5.49 8.48
N ARG A 224 20.08 5.09 7.24
CA ARG A 224 20.78 5.47 6.02
C ARG A 224 19.79 5.87 4.94
N LYS A 225 20.23 6.72 4.00
CA LYS A 225 19.42 7.14 2.85
C LYS A 225 18.95 5.93 2.04
N HIS A 226 17.64 5.82 1.86
CA HIS A 226 16.98 4.77 1.10
C HIS A 226 16.25 5.38 -0.11
N HIS A 227 16.46 4.80 -1.28
CA HIS A 227 15.86 5.25 -2.53
C HIS A 227 14.79 4.26 -2.99
N PHE A 228 13.56 4.76 -3.17
CA PHE A 228 12.44 3.94 -3.61
C PHE A 228 12.76 3.13 -4.88
N GLY A 229 12.50 1.83 -4.85
CA GLY A 229 12.72 0.92 -5.98
C GLY A 229 14.19 0.57 -6.28
N HIS A 230 15.15 1.17 -5.56
CA HIS A 230 16.53 0.72 -5.55
C HIS A 230 16.66 -0.57 -4.74
N LEU A 231 17.57 -1.45 -5.15
CA LEU A 231 17.73 -2.77 -4.55
C LEU A 231 18.84 -2.73 -3.50
N TYR A 232 18.50 -2.97 -2.24
CA TYR A 232 19.46 -3.09 -1.15
C TYR A 232 19.54 -4.54 -0.70
N ARG A 233 20.74 -5.13 -0.68
CA ARG A 233 20.96 -6.52 -0.22
C ARG A 233 20.37 -6.75 1.18
N GLU A 234 20.47 -5.75 2.04
CA GLU A 234 19.90 -5.77 3.39
C GLU A 234 18.37 -5.91 3.40
N ASP A 235 17.65 -5.26 2.47
CA ASP A 235 16.20 -5.42 2.35
C ASP A 235 15.82 -6.85 1.96
N TYR A 236 16.59 -7.46 1.06
CA TYR A 236 16.38 -8.85 0.65
C TYR A 236 16.64 -9.83 1.78
N GLN A 237 17.71 -9.61 2.56
CA GLN A 237 18.03 -10.42 3.74
C GLN A 237 16.93 -10.32 4.80
N ILE A 238 16.45 -9.12 5.10
CA ILE A 238 15.34 -8.92 6.05
C ILE A 238 14.08 -9.63 5.55
N TRP A 239 13.77 -9.53 4.26
CA TRP A 239 12.62 -10.23 3.66
C TRP A 239 12.73 -11.76 3.77
N GLN A 240 13.89 -12.34 3.44
CA GLN A 240 14.15 -13.77 3.57
C GLN A 240 14.01 -14.22 5.03
N GLN A 241 14.63 -13.51 5.97
CA GLN A 241 14.59 -13.85 7.39
C GLN A 241 13.19 -13.70 8.00
N LEU A 242 12.41 -12.70 7.55
CA LEU A 242 11.01 -12.57 7.93
C LEU A 242 10.24 -13.81 7.52
N TYR A 243 10.38 -14.28 6.28
CA TYR A 243 9.73 -15.49 5.81
C TYR A 243 10.19 -16.73 6.59
N GLU A 244 11.49 -16.89 6.81
CA GLU A 244 12.06 -18.02 7.55
C GLU A 244 11.53 -18.12 8.99
N GLN A 245 11.39 -16.98 9.69
CA GLN A 245 10.99 -16.95 11.11
C GLN A 245 9.49 -16.90 11.34
N THR A 246 8.73 -16.30 10.41
CA THR A 246 7.28 -16.09 10.57
C THR A 246 6.44 -17.02 9.71
N HIS A 247 7.02 -17.64 8.69
CA HIS A 247 6.33 -18.38 7.62
C HIS A 247 5.25 -17.55 6.91
N VAL A 248 5.42 -16.23 6.90
CA VAL A 248 4.58 -15.27 6.20
C VAL A 248 5.42 -14.57 5.14
N GLU A 249 4.93 -14.60 3.90
CA GLU A 249 5.51 -13.80 2.83
C GLU A 249 5.11 -12.34 3.00
N PHE A 250 6.06 -11.42 2.92
CA PHE A 250 5.84 -9.97 2.97
C PHE A 250 6.06 -9.33 1.59
N ASP A 251 5.64 -8.07 1.39
CA ASP A 251 5.97 -7.31 0.18
C ASP A 251 7.44 -6.89 0.21
N LEU A 252 8.19 -7.28 -0.83
CA LEU A 252 9.64 -7.09 -0.90
C LEU A 252 10.06 -5.64 -1.18
N LEU A 253 9.14 -4.75 -1.55
CA LEU A 253 9.41 -3.35 -1.87
C LEU A 253 9.22 -2.41 -0.69
N TYR A 254 8.27 -2.70 0.20
CA TYR A 254 7.86 -1.80 1.29
C TYR A 254 8.20 -2.36 2.67
N ASP A 255 7.90 -3.63 2.94
CA ASP A 255 7.97 -4.18 4.30
C ASP A 255 9.41 -4.26 4.85
N PRO A 256 10.44 -4.66 4.08
CA PRO A 256 11.80 -4.75 4.61
C PRO A 256 12.35 -3.45 5.16
N LEU A 257 12.06 -2.32 4.48
CA LEU A 257 12.49 -1.01 4.97
C LEU A 257 11.83 -0.66 6.30
N MET A 258 10.53 -0.93 6.46
CA MET A 258 9.85 -0.70 7.74
C MET A 258 10.43 -1.58 8.84
N TRP A 259 10.71 -2.85 8.56
CA TRP A 259 11.33 -3.76 9.52
C TRP A 259 12.73 -3.33 9.94
N ARG A 260 13.55 -2.81 9.02
CA ARG A 260 14.85 -2.21 9.38
C ARG A 260 14.68 -1.04 10.34
N CYS A 261 13.76 -0.11 10.05
CA CYS A 261 13.47 1.00 10.95
C CYS A 261 12.96 0.52 12.32
N LEU A 262 12.12 -0.51 12.35
CA LEU A 262 11.58 -1.08 13.60
C LEU A 262 12.67 -1.73 14.45
N LEU A 263 13.60 -2.48 13.84
CA LEU A 263 14.71 -3.11 14.56
C LEU A 263 15.64 -2.09 15.22
N ASP A 264 15.81 -0.91 14.61
CA ASP A 264 16.55 0.21 15.20
C ASP A 264 15.73 0.92 16.31
N TRP A 265 14.41 1.03 16.13
CA TRP A 265 13.54 1.83 16.99
C TRP A 265 13.06 1.10 18.26
N LEU A 266 12.67 -0.17 18.15
CA LEU A 266 12.06 -0.97 19.22
C LEU A 266 12.97 -1.18 20.46
N PRO A 267 14.30 -1.35 20.34
CA PRO A 267 15.16 -1.51 21.52
C PRO A 267 15.05 -0.35 22.52
N ASN A 268 14.74 0.87 22.04
CA ASN A 268 14.56 2.06 22.87
C ASN A 268 13.09 2.32 23.25
N ASN A 269 12.17 1.43 22.85
CA ASN A 269 10.72 1.62 22.94
C ASN A 269 10.00 0.33 23.41
N GLN A 270 10.64 -0.42 24.31
CA GLN A 270 10.19 -1.73 24.79
C GLN A 270 8.87 -1.70 25.57
N GLN A 271 8.41 -0.52 25.99
CA GLN A 271 7.11 -0.36 26.63
C GLN A 271 5.93 -0.68 25.70
N TYR A 272 6.13 -0.63 24.37
CA TYR A 272 5.06 -0.84 23.40
C TYR A 272 4.92 -2.30 22.98
N SER A 273 3.67 -2.73 22.83
CA SER A 273 3.28 -3.96 22.16
C SER A 273 2.94 -3.66 20.70
N LEU A 274 3.70 -4.25 19.78
CA LEU A 274 3.66 -3.93 18.36
C LEU A 274 2.53 -4.66 17.64
N ILE A 275 1.72 -3.90 16.90
CA ILE A 275 0.86 -4.41 15.84
C ILE A 275 1.40 -3.92 14.49
N TYR A 276 1.91 -4.83 13.66
CA TYR A 276 2.31 -4.54 12.29
C TYR A 276 1.15 -4.78 11.33
N ILE A 277 0.87 -3.82 10.44
CA ILE A 277 -0.16 -3.98 9.40
C ILE A 277 0.47 -4.57 8.15
N HIS A 278 0.18 -5.83 7.86
CA HIS A 278 0.59 -6.44 6.60
C HIS A 278 -0.28 -5.89 5.46
N GLN A 279 0.28 -4.96 4.68
CA GLN A 279 -0.46 -4.18 3.71
C GLN A 279 -0.77 -4.90 2.39
N GLY A 280 -0.52 -6.21 2.29
CA GLY A 280 -0.57 -6.95 1.03
C GLY A 280 0.58 -6.57 0.09
N GLY A 281 0.34 -6.59 -1.23
CA GLY A 281 1.36 -6.26 -2.24
C GLY A 281 2.18 -7.45 -2.76
N LEU A 282 1.87 -8.66 -2.28
CA LEU A 282 2.63 -9.88 -2.57
C LEU A 282 2.84 -10.17 -4.06
N LEU A 283 1.86 -9.86 -4.91
CA LEU A 283 2.01 -10.05 -6.36
C LEU A 283 3.16 -9.23 -6.96
N GLY A 284 3.52 -8.10 -6.33
CA GLY A 284 4.70 -7.31 -6.70
C GLY A 284 6.01 -8.11 -6.60
N ASN A 285 6.08 -9.11 -5.73
CA ASN A 285 7.26 -9.96 -5.54
C ASN A 285 7.64 -10.72 -6.82
N GLU A 286 6.67 -11.08 -7.66
CA GLU A 286 6.92 -11.74 -8.97
C GLU A 286 7.88 -10.92 -9.85
N SER A 287 7.81 -9.58 -9.75
CA SER A 287 8.67 -8.67 -10.50
C SER A 287 9.95 -8.25 -9.74
N MET A 288 9.91 -8.25 -8.40
CA MET A 288 11.01 -7.80 -7.55
C MET A 288 12.03 -8.90 -7.25
N LEU A 289 11.57 -10.12 -6.95
CA LEU A 289 12.42 -11.23 -6.56
C LEU A 289 13.50 -11.56 -7.61
N PRO A 290 13.18 -11.68 -8.92
CA PRO A 290 14.22 -11.93 -9.94
C PRO A 290 15.28 -10.83 -10.03
N ARG A 291 14.94 -9.59 -9.66
CA ARG A 291 15.89 -8.48 -9.63
C ARG A 291 16.88 -8.63 -8.48
N TYR A 292 16.40 -9.05 -7.31
CA TYR A 292 17.24 -9.32 -6.15
C TYR A 292 18.11 -10.56 -6.35
N GLN A 293 17.56 -11.65 -6.88
CA GLN A 293 18.33 -12.86 -7.20
C GLN A 293 19.52 -12.53 -8.13
N ARG A 294 19.28 -11.75 -9.19
CA ARG A 294 20.35 -11.26 -10.07
C ARG A 294 21.39 -10.39 -9.36
N LEU A 295 20.96 -9.51 -8.45
CA LEU A 295 21.87 -8.66 -7.67
C LEU A 295 22.75 -9.48 -6.71
N CYS A 296 22.18 -10.54 -6.13
CA CYS A 296 22.80 -11.38 -5.12
C CYS A 296 23.59 -12.56 -5.70
N GLY A 297 23.34 -12.92 -6.95
CA GLY A 297 23.97 -14.08 -7.62
C GLY A 297 23.28 -15.41 -7.30
N GLU A 298 21.97 -15.37 -7.04
CA GLU A 298 21.11 -16.53 -6.81
C GLU A 298 20.34 -16.95 -8.08
#